data_AF-A0A4U3AKG4-F1
#
_entry.id   AF-A0A4U3AKG4-F1
#
_cell.length_a   1.000
_cell.length_b   1.000
_cell.length_c   1.000
_cell.angle_alpha   90.00
_cell.angle_beta   90.00
_cell.angle_gamma   90.00
#
_symmetry.space_group_name_H-M   'P 1'
#
loop_
_entity.id
_entity.type
_entity.pdbx_description
1 polymer ?
#
loop_
_entity_poly.entity_id
_entity_poly.type
_entity_poly.pdbx_seq_one_letter_code
_entity_poly.pdbx_strand_id
1 'polypeptide(L)'
;REVLDSKANNHPEEKLLIGLGRDITGEAVLARLNKMPHLLVAGATGSGKSVCINGIIVSILMRAKPHEVKLMMIDPKMVELNVYNGVPHLLTPVVTDPKKASQALKKVVSEMERRYELFAHSGTRNIEGYNDHIKEHNSQSEAKQPELPYIVVIVDELADLMMVASSDVEDAIMRLAQMARAAGIHLIIATQRPSVDVITGVIKANIPSRIAFAVSSQTDSRTILDGGGAEKLLGRGDMLFIPIGASKPVRVQGAFLSDDEVERVVEYVIGQQKAQYQEDMIPQDVPDTKQEVEDELYDEAVQLVVEMQTASVSMLQRRFRVGYTRAARLIDAMEMNGVVGPYEGSKPREVLINDVQEKSS
;
A
#
# COMPACT_ATOMS: atom_id res chain seq x y z
N ARG A 1 -2.62 24.96 -9.06
CA ARG A 1 -3.38 26.18 -8.66
C ARG A 1 -4.77 26.26 -9.30
N GLU A 2 -4.89 26.25 -10.64
CA GLU A 2 -6.17 26.42 -11.35
C GLU A 2 -7.32 25.50 -10.88
N VAL A 3 -7.00 24.26 -10.50
CA VAL A 3 -7.99 23.30 -9.99
C VAL A 3 -8.37 23.59 -8.53
N LEU A 4 -7.37 23.89 -7.68
CA LEU A 4 -7.57 24.11 -6.25
C LEU A 4 -8.19 25.48 -5.93
N ASP A 5 -7.97 26.49 -6.77
CA ASP A 5 -8.58 27.82 -6.62
C ASP A 5 -10.02 27.85 -7.18
N SER A 6 -10.51 26.75 -7.77
CA SER A 6 -11.87 26.68 -8.30
C SER A 6 -12.91 26.84 -7.19
N LYS A 7 -14.06 27.46 -7.51
CA LYS A 7 -15.17 27.62 -6.55
C LYS A 7 -15.67 26.28 -6.03
N ALA A 8 -15.62 25.24 -6.86
CA ALA A 8 -15.99 23.87 -6.49
C ALA A 8 -15.12 23.29 -5.36
N ASN A 9 -13.91 23.82 -5.14
CA ASN A 9 -13.01 23.37 -4.07
C ASN A 9 -13.24 24.09 -2.73
N ASN A 10 -14.18 25.04 -2.66
CA ASN A 10 -14.48 25.83 -1.46
C ASN A 10 -15.29 25.04 -0.41
N HIS A 11 -14.68 23.97 0.09
CA HIS A 11 -15.21 23.05 1.10
C HIS A 11 -14.11 22.73 2.13
N PRO A 12 -13.76 23.67 3.03
CA PRO A 12 -12.66 23.51 3.99
C PRO A 12 -12.88 22.36 5.00
N GLU A 13 -14.13 21.96 5.21
CA GLU A 13 -14.54 20.83 6.04
C GLU A 13 -14.19 19.46 5.42
N GLU A 14 -14.12 19.38 4.10
CA GLU A 14 -13.88 18.11 3.39
C GLU A 14 -12.39 17.78 3.31
N LYS A 15 -11.79 17.30 4.41
CA LYS A 15 -10.34 17.08 4.54
C LYS A 15 -9.69 16.20 3.46
N LEU A 16 -10.49 15.33 2.83
CA LEU A 16 -10.06 14.41 1.77
C LEU A 16 -10.63 14.75 0.39
N LEU A 17 -11.00 16.01 0.16
CA LEU A 17 -11.31 16.55 -1.17
C LEU A 17 -10.00 16.83 -1.92
N ILE A 18 -9.82 16.16 -3.06
CA ILE A 18 -8.59 16.17 -3.85
C ILE A 18 -8.87 16.72 -5.26
N GLY A 19 -7.93 17.51 -5.78
CA GLY A 19 -8.01 18.03 -7.15
C GLY A 19 -7.35 17.07 -8.12
N LEU A 20 -8.09 16.63 -9.15
CA LEU A 20 -7.56 15.74 -10.17
C LEU A 20 -7.05 16.51 -11.39
N GLY A 21 -7.81 17.49 -11.87
CA GLY A 21 -7.52 18.13 -13.15
C GLY A 21 -8.70 18.92 -13.69
N ARG A 22 -8.80 18.99 -15.02
CA ARG A 22 -9.95 19.55 -15.73
C ARG A 22 -10.56 18.53 -16.68
N ASP A 23 -11.87 18.56 -16.85
CA ASP A 23 -12.52 17.72 -17.86
C ASP A 23 -12.40 18.32 -19.27
N ILE A 24 -13.02 17.65 -20.26
CA ILE A 24 -13.04 18.10 -21.66
C ILE A 24 -13.74 19.45 -21.88
N THR A 25 -14.55 19.90 -20.92
CA THR A 25 -15.22 21.21 -20.95
C THR A 25 -14.38 22.32 -20.30
N GLY A 26 -13.28 21.93 -19.63
CA GLY A 26 -12.40 22.83 -18.90
C GLY A 26 -12.78 23.02 -17.44
N GLU A 27 -13.83 22.36 -16.95
CA GLU A 27 -14.28 22.46 -15.57
C GLU A 27 -13.38 21.66 -14.63
N ALA A 28 -13.18 22.16 -13.41
CA ALA A 28 -12.33 21.52 -12.42
C ALA A 28 -12.94 20.19 -11.95
N VAL A 29 -12.18 19.11 -12.05
CA VAL A 29 -12.57 17.79 -11.58
C VAL A 29 -11.97 17.56 -10.20
N LEU A 30 -12.87 17.47 -9.21
CA LEU A 30 -12.54 17.19 -7.83
C LEU A 30 -13.10 15.83 -7.42
N ALA A 31 -12.45 15.18 -6.48
CA ALA A 31 -12.87 13.88 -6.00
C ALA A 31 -12.75 13.79 -4.48
N ARG A 32 -13.62 12.98 -3.85
CA ARG A 32 -13.67 12.82 -2.39
C ARG A 32 -13.17 11.43 -2.02
N LEU A 33 -11.96 11.33 -1.47
CA LEU A 33 -11.37 10.03 -1.16
C LEU A 33 -12.17 9.26 -0.09
N ASN A 34 -12.79 9.95 0.87
CA ASN A 34 -13.69 9.31 1.84
C ASN A 34 -14.99 8.75 1.24
N LYS A 35 -15.40 9.23 0.06
CA LYS A 35 -16.54 8.67 -0.68
C LYS A 35 -16.12 7.59 -1.69
N MET A 36 -14.84 7.56 -2.04
CA MET A 36 -14.17 6.61 -2.92
C MET A 36 -13.14 5.83 -2.09
N PRO A 37 -13.59 4.93 -1.19
CA PRO A 37 -12.81 4.53 -0.02
C PRO A 37 -11.38 4.07 -0.35
N HIS A 38 -11.19 3.47 -1.53
CA HIS A 38 -9.90 3.13 -2.09
C HIS A 38 -9.84 3.52 -3.57
N LEU A 39 -8.64 3.84 -4.05
CA LEU A 39 -8.35 4.31 -5.39
C LEU A 39 -7.20 3.50 -6.01
N LEU A 40 -7.42 2.94 -7.20
CA LEU A 40 -6.38 2.32 -8.02
C LEU A 40 -5.93 3.31 -9.10
N VAL A 41 -4.62 3.57 -9.22
CA VAL A 41 -4.02 4.47 -10.20
C VAL A 41 -3.01 3.69 -11.06
N ALA A 42 -3.24 3.60 -12.36
CA ALA A 42 -2.34 2.82 -13.21
C ALA A 42 -2.08 3.48 -14.56
N GLY A 43 -0.90 3.23 -15.13
CA GLY A 43 -0.51 3.74 -16.44
C GLY A 43 0.97 3.52 -16.73
N ALA A 44 1.37 3.65 -17.99
CA ALA A 44 2.77 3.46 -18.39
C ALA A 44 3.69 4.56 -17.81
N THR A 45 5.00 4.29 -17.77
CA THR A 45 6.00 5.29 -17.39
C THR A 45 5.87 6.57 -18.24
N GLY A 46 5.98 7.74 -17.61
CA GLY A 46 5.85 9.04 -18.27
C GLY A 46 4.42 9.46 -18.66
N SER A 47 3.40 8.66 -18.31
CA SER A 47 1.99 8.95 -18.64
C SER A 47 1.36 10.05 -17.77
N GLY A 48 1.95 10.37 -16.61
CA GLY A 48 1.45 11.38 -15.66
C GLY A 48 1.03 10.84 -14.28
N LYS A 49 1.21 9.52 -14.03
CA LYS A 49 0.88 8.86 -12.76
C LYS A 49 1.47 9.57 -11.54
N SER A 50 2.80 9.75 -11.50
CA SER A 50 3.49 10.33 -10.33
C SER A 50 3.05 11.77 -10.05
N VAL A 51 2.92 12.58 -11.11
CA VAL A 51 2.41 13.97 -11.01
C VAL A 51 0.99 13.99 -10.42
N CYS A 52 0.13 13.05 -10.79
CA CYS A 52 -1.20 12.94 -10.21
C CYS A 52 -1.17 12.55 -8.73
N ILE A 53 -0.32 11.60 -8.33
CA ILE A 53 -0.15 11.21 -6.93
C ILE A 53 0.34 12.40 -6.10
N ASN A 54 1.32 13.15 -6.61
CA ASN A 54 1.79 14.39 -6.00
C ASN A 54 0.66 15.43 -5.89
N GLY A 55 -0.15 15.59 -6.94
CA GLY A 55 -1.34 16.46 -6.91
C GLY A 55 -2.35 16.07 -5.82
N ILE A 56 -2.55 14.77 -5.59
CA ILE A 56 -3.41 14.26 -4.51
C ILE A 56 -2.81 14.57 -3.14
N ILE A 57 -1.52 14.28 -2.93
CA ILE A 57 -0.83 14.52 -1.66
C ILE A 57 -0.85 16.02 -1.33
N VAL A 58 -0.45 16.87 -2.28
CA VAL A 58 -0.45 18.32 -2.11
C VAL A 58 -1.86 18.85 -1.87
N SER A 59 -2.89 18.30 -2.52
CA SER A 59 -4.28 18.68 -2.22
C SER A 59 -4.64 18.47 -0.74
N ILE A 60 -4.15 17.38 -0.13
CA ILE A 60 -4.36 17.07 1.30
C ILE A 60 -3.53 18.01 2.18
N LEU A 61 -2.24 18.16 1.90
CA LEU A 61 -1.32 18.99 2.70
C LEU A 61 -1.76 20.46 2.74
N MET A 62 -2.32 20.97 1.64
CA MET A 62 -2.79 22.35 1.54
C MET A 62 -4.12 22.61 2.28
N ARG A 63 -4.84 21.58 2.75
CA ARG A 63 -6.17 21.75 3.38
C ARG A 63 -6.33 21.12 4.77
N ALA A 64 -5.57 20.08 5.10
CA ALA A 64 -5.75 19.30 6.32
C ALA A 64 -4.58 19.50 7.27
N LYS A 65 -4.88 19.60 8.57
CA LYS A 65 -3.86 19.62 9.63
C LYS A 65 -3.36 18.20 9.94
N PRO A 66 -2.14 18.04 10.50
CA PRO A 66 -1.59 16.72 10.83
C PRO A 66 -2.42 15.86 11.80
N HIS A 67 -3.25 16.48 12.64
CA HIS A 67 -4.17 15.76 13.55
C HIS A 67 -5.53 15.43 12.91
N GLU A 68 -5.80 15.94 11.71
CA GLU A 68 -7.02 15.65 10.94
C GLU A 68 -6.77 14.54 9.91
N VAL A 69 -5.58 14.54 9.29
CA VAL A 69 -5.16 13.54 8.31
C VAL A 69 -3.73 13.12 8.55
N LYS A 70 -3.51 11.80 8.55
CA LYS A 70 -2.21 11.14 8.63
C LYS A 70 -1.93 10.34 7.36
N LEU A 71 -0.67 10.25 6.98
CA LEU A 71 -0.20 9.61 5.75
C LEU A 71 0.75 8.46 6.06
N MET A 72 0.61 7.36 5.34
CA MET A 72 1.63 6.29 5.28
C MET A 72 2.02 6.13 3.82
N MET A 73 3.30 6.25 3.52
CA MET A 73 3.82 6.23 2.16
C MET A 73 4.76 5.05 1.97
N ILE A 74 4.56 4.31 0.89
CA ILE A 74 5.35 3.16 0.48
C ILE A 74 5.90 3.44 -0.92
N ASP A 75 7.22 3.57 -1.02
CA ASP A 75 7.95 3.84 -2.26
C ASP A 75 9.19 2.93 -2.35
N PRO A 76 9.03 1.72 -2.90
CA PRO A 76 10.13 0.76 -3.01
C PRO A 76 11.25 1.21 -3.95
N LYS A 77 10.99 2.20 -4.81
CA LYS A 77 11.98 2.73 -5.76
C LYS A 77 12.77 3.90 -5.21
N MET A 78 12.36 4.50 -4.08
CA MET A 78 13.02 5.64 -3.43
C MET A 78 13.06 6.93 -4.29
N VAL A 79 12.21 7.05 -5.31
CA VAL A 79 12.30 8.12 -6.31
C VAL A 79 11.20 9.17 -6.13
N GLU A 80 9.97 8.74 -5.86
CA GLU A 80 8.79 9.58 -6.06
C GLU A 80 8.29 10.19 -4.75
N LEU A 81 8.23 9.40 -3.66
CA LEU A 81 7.63 9.83 -2.40
C LEU A 81 8.65 10.25 -1.34
N ASN A 82 9.94 10.01 -1.57
CA ASN A 82 10.99 10.35 -0.60
C ASN A 82 11.07 11.84 -0.26
N VAL A 83 10.66 12.71 -1.18
CA VAL A 83 10.59 14.16 -0.98
C VAL A 83 9.70 14.54 0.21
N TYR A 84 8.70 13.72 0.56
CA TYR A 84 7.77 14.01 1.66
C TYR A 84 8.29 13.62 3.05
N ASN A 85 9.48 13.04 3.17
CA ASN A 85 10.05 12.71 4.48
C ASN A 85 10.15 13.97 5.38
N GLY A 86 9.74 13.83 6.64
CA GLY A 86 9.72 14.93 7.60
C GLY A 86 8.42 15.72 7.65
N VAL A 87 7.49 15.52 6.71
CA VAL A 87 6.16 16.14 6.77
C VAL A 87 5.40 15.65 8.03
N PRO A 88 4.82 16.53 8.85
CA PRO A 88 4.15 16.19 10.11
C PRO A 88 2.92 15.27 9.97
N HIS A 89 2.36 15.15 8.77
CA HIS A 89 1.28 14.21 8.46
C HIS A 89 1.77 12.76 8.39
N LEU A 90 3.06 12.49 8.19
CA LEU A 90 3.56 11.12 8.11
C LEU A 90 3.41 10.38 9.45
N LEU A 91 2.91 9.13 9.39
CA LEU A 91 2.88 8.20 10.51
C LEU A 91 4.27 7.59 10.77
N THR A 92 4.99 7.32 9.69
CA THR A 92 6.32 6.73 9.68
C THR A 92 7.15 7.42 8.60
N PRO A 93 8.49 7.30 8.62
CA PRO A 93 9.29 7.57 7.42
C PRO A 93 8.74 6.79 6.22
N VAL A 94 9.02 7.29 5.01
CA VAL A 94 8.63 6.61 3.77
C VAL A 94 9.22 5.19 3.78
N VAL A 95 8.35 4.20 3.58
CA VAL A 95 8.75 2.79 3.62
C VAL A 95 9.29 2.40 2.25
N THR A 96 10.57 2.05 2.21
CA THR A 96 11.30 1.77 0.96
C THR A 96 11.62 0.30 0.76
N ASP A 97 11.57 -0.50 1.83
CA ASP A 97 11.81 -1.94 1.75
C ASP A 97 10.49 -2.68 1.47
N PRO A 98 10.40 -3.50 0.40
CA PRO A 98 9.19 -4.25 0.07
C PRO A 98 8.71 -5.23 1.15
N LYS A 99 9.62 -5.85 1.91
CA LYS A 99 9.26 -6.73 3.04
C LYS A 99 8.70 -5.90 4.20
N LYS A 100 9.26 -4.72 4.48
CA LYS A 100 8.71 -3.80 5.49
C LYS A 100 7.36 -3.22 5.07
N ALA A 101 7.13 -3.03 3.77
CA ALA A 101 5.86 -2.53 3.26
C ALA A 101 4.68 -3.45 3.57
N SER A 102 4.85 -4.78 3.46
CA SER A 102 3.78 -5.72 3.84
C SER A 102 3.44 -5.62 5.33
N GLN A 103 4.45 -5.44 6.18
CA GLN A 103 4.25 -5.20 7.61
C GLN A 103 3.57 -3.85 7.88
N ALA A 104 3.93 -2.80 7.16
CA ALA A 104 3.28 -1.50 7.26
C ALA A 104 1.78 -1.62 6.98
N LEU A 105 1.38 -2.35 5.92
CA LEU A 105 -0.02 -2.63 5.63
C LEU A 105 -0.70 -3.43 6.75
N LYS A 106 -0.02 -4.44 7.33
CA LYS A 106 -0.53 -5.19 8.49
C LYS A 106 -0.74 -4.30 9.72
N LYS A 107 0.15 -3.33 9.97
CA LYS A 107 -0.01 -2.34 11.06
C LYS A 107 -1.24 -1.46 10.83
N VAL A 108 -1.49 -1.05 9.59
CA VAL A 108 -2.73 -0.32 9.23
C VAL A 108 -3.97 -1.19 9.47
N VAL A 109 -3.92 -2.49 9.17
CA VAL A 109 -5.01 -3.42 9.51
C VAL A 109 -5.25 -3.47 11.03
N SER A 110 -4.20 -3.56 11.84
CA SER A 110 -4.34 -3.53 13.30
C SER A 110 -4.93 -2.22 13.82
N GLU A 111 -4.53 -1.08 13.27
CA GLU A 111 -5.13 0.22 13.61
C GLU A 111 -6.61 0.29 13.19
N MET A 112 -6.99 -0.29 12.05
CA MET A 112 -8.39 -0.44 11.65
C MET A 112 -9.20 -1.23 12.68
N GLU A 113 -8.68 -2.37 13.12
CA GLU A 113 -9.32 -3.23 14.14
C GLU A 113 -9.47 -2.48 15.48
N ARG A 114 -8.41 -1.80 15.94
CA ARG A 114 -8.44 -0.94 17.13
C ARG A 114 -9.52 0.14 17.05
N ARG A 115 -9.68 0.79 15.90
CA ARG A 115 -10.75 1.79 15.70
C ARG A 115 -12.14 1.19 15.81
N TYR A 116 -12.34 -0.01 15.28
CA TYR A 116 -13.61 -0.71 15.44
C TYR A 116 -13.92 -1.06 16.90
N GLU A 117 -12.92 -1.42 17.70
CA GLU A 117 -13.10 -1.59 19.14
C GLU A 117 -13.52 -0.27 19.80
N LEU A 118 -12.87 0.85 19.47
CA LEU A 118 -13.26 2.18 19.97
C LEU A 118 -14.69 2.55 19.59
N PHE A 119 -15.11 2.23 18.36
CA PHE A 119 -16.47 2.47 17.89
C PHE A 119 -17.48 1.64 18.67
N ALA A 120 -17.19 0.36 18.90
CA ALA A 120 -18.04 -0.53 19.69
C ALA A 120 -18.22 -0.04 21.13
N HIS A 121 -17.13 0.36 21.80
CA HIS A 121 -17.17 0.87 23.17
C HIS A 121 -17.94 2.19 23.31
N SER A 122 -17.85 3.06 22.30
CA SER A 122 -18.58 4.35 22.27
C SER A 122 -20.00 4.26 21.70
N GLY A 123 -20.40 3.10 21.17
CA GLY A 123 -21.69 2.93 20.50
C GLY A 123 -21.81 3.66 19.15
N THR A 124 -20.68 4.01 18.54
CA THR A 124 -20.62 4.72 17.25
C THR A 124 -20.40 3.74 16.08
N ARG A 125 -20.66 4.18 14.85
CA ARG A 125 -20.61 3.30 13.66
C ARG A 125 -19.41 3.54 12.76
N ASN A 126 -18.77 4.69 12.87
CA ASN A 126 -17.71 5.16 11.98
C ASN A 126 -16.90 6.27 12.66
N ILE A 127 -15.81 6.66 11.99
CA ILE A 127 -14.90 7.70 12.44
C ILE A 127 -15.60 9.04 12.67
N GLU A 128 -16.56 9.43 11.80
CA GLU A 128 -17.29 10.69 11.98
C GLU A 128 -18.10 10.67 13.28
N GLY A 129 -18.88 9.60 13.51
CA GLY A 129 -19.66 9.45 14.73
C GLY A 129 -18.79 9.36 15.98
N TYR A 130 -17.64 8.69 15.90
CA TYR A 130 -16.67 8.65 17.00
C TYR A 130 -16.11 10.04 17.32
N ASN A 131 -15.66 10.78 16.31
CA ASN A 131 -15.11 12.12 16.52
C ASN A 131 -16.16 13.10 17.05
N ASP A 132 -17.42 12.99 16.61
CA ASP A 132 -18.51 13.79 17.15
C ASP A 132 -18.79 13.45 18.63
N HIS A 133 -18.80 12.17 19.00
CA HIS A 133 -18.87 11.73 20.39
C HIS A 133 -17.70 12.29 21.24
N ILE A 134 -16.48 12.29 20.70
CA ILE A 134 -15.31 12.86 21.39
C ILE A 134 -15.44 14.38 21.54
N LYS A 135 -15.93 15.10 20.52
CA LYS A 135 -16.18 16.55 20.62
C LYS A 135 -17.20 16.88 21.71
N GLU A 136 -18.28 16.12 21.78
CA GLU A 136 -19.30 16.29 22.82
C GLU A 136 -18.70 16.02 24.22
N HIS A 137 -17.99 14.91 24.39
CA HIS A 137 -17.27 14.62 25.63
C HIS A 137 -16.29 15.74 26.02
N ASN A 138 -15.50 16.20 25.05
CA ASN A 138 -14.54 17.29 25.23
C ASN A 138 -15.22 18.62 25.55
N SER A 139 -16.48 18.85 25.19
CA SER A 139 -17.19 20.08 25.56
C SER A 139 -17.57 20.11 27.05
N GLN A 140 -17.70 18.94 27.69
CA GLN A 140 -18.21 18.79 29.05
C GLN A 140 -17.12 18.37 30.06
N SER A 141 -16.01 17.79 29.59
CA SER A 141 -14.91 17.29 30.42
C SER A 141 -13.71 18.25 30.42
N GLU A 142 -13.04 18.39 31.56
CA GLU A 142 -11.73 19.06 31.64
C GLU A 142 -10.62 18.21 31.00
N ALA A 143 -10.72 16.88 31.10
CA ALA A 143 -9.80 15.96 30.46
C ALA A 143 -10.20 15.75 29.00
N LYS A 144 -9.45 16.37 28.08
CA LYS A 144 -9.71 16.26 26.63
C LYS A 144 -9.14 14.96 26.08
N GLN A 145 -9.92 14.29 25.23
CA GLN A 145 -9.50 13.14 24.44
C GLN A 145 -9.22 13.56 23.00
N PRO A 146 -8.21 12.98 22.33
CA PRO A 146 -7.92 13.27 20.94
C PRO A 146 -8.99 12.68 20.01
N GLU A 147 -9.34 13.43 18.96
CA GLU A 147 -10.09 12.89 17.82
C GLU A 147 -9.20 11.95 16.99
N LEU A 148 -9.81 11.02 16.26
CA LEU A 148 -9.10 10.15 15.33
C LEU A 148 -8.87 10.87 13.99
N PRO A 149 -7.63 10.90 13.46
CA PRO A 149 -7.36 11.41 12.12
C PRO A 149 -7.82 10.39 11.07
N TYR A 150 -8.17 10.86 9.87
CA TYR A 150 -8.19 9.99 8.70
C TYR A 150 -6.78 9.50 8.40
N ILE A 151 -6.64 8.29 7.88
CA ILE A 151 -5.35 7.75 7.41
C ILE A 151 -5.44 7.53 5.90
N VAL A 152 -4.48 8.06 5.16
CA VAL A 152 -4.31 7.77 3.72
C VAL A 152 -3.02 7.01 3.52
N VAL A 153 -3.15 5.78 3.05
CA VAL A 153 -2.01 4.90 2.72
C VAL A 153 -1.78 4.97 1.21
N ILE A 154 -0.55 5.30 0.81
CA ILE A 154 -0.16 5.50 -0.58
C ILE A 154 0.93 4.49 -0.92
N VAL A 155 0.67 3.65 -1.91
CA VAL A 155 1.64 2.70 -2.47
C VAL A 155 1.96 3.15 -3.89
N ASP A 156 3.19 3.60 -4.17
CA ASP A 156 3.51 4.12 -5.50
C ASP A 156 3.62 3.02 -6.58
N GLU A 157 4.22 1.88 -6.24
CA GLU A 157 4.41 0.76 -7.15
C GLU A 157 4.04 -0.56 -6.47
N LEU A 158 2.77 -0.96 -6.61
CA LEU A 158 2.26 -2.21 -6.08
C LEU A 158 3.02 -3.41 -6.63
N ALA A 159 3.42 -3.37 -7.90
CA ALA A 159 4.05 -4.51 -8.56
C ALA A 159 5.34 -4.96 -7.86
N ASP A 160 6.11 -4.02 -7.31
CA ASP A 160 7.34 -4.32 -6.57
C ASP A 160 7.04 -5.07 -5.26
N LEU A 161 5.91 -4.74 -4.62
CA LEU A 161 5.47 -5.45 -3.40
C LEU A 161 4.97 -6.86 -3.73
N MET A 162 4.21 -7.00 -4.82
CA MET A 162 3.67 -8.29 -5.26
C MET A 162 4.76 -9.29 -5.64
N MET A 163 5.88 -8.81 -6.19
CA MET A 163 7.02 -9.67 -6.52
C MET A 163 7.74 -10.26 -5.30
N VAL A 164 7.65 -9.61 -4.14
CA VAL A 164 8.35 -10.02 -2.92
C VAL A 164 7.44 -10.75 -1.94
N ALA A 165 6.20 -10.27 -1.76
CA ALA A 165 5.29 -10.76 -0.72
C ALA A 165 3.81 -10.68 -1.16
N SER A 166 3.49 -11.21 -2.35
CA SER A 166 2.14 -11.14 -2.95
C SER A 166 1.01 -11.53 -2.01
N SER A 167 1.09 -12.69 -1.34
CA SER A 167 0.02 -13.18 -0.46
C SER A 167 -0.26 -12.22 0.69
N ASP A 168 0.78 -11.78 1.40
CA ASP A 168 0.64 -10.89 2.56
C ASP A 168 0.09 -9.51 2.16
N VAL A 169 0.56 -8.99 1.03
CA VAL A 169 0.15 -7.69 0.50
C VAL A 169 -1.30 -7.74 0.03
N GLU A 170 -1.69 -8.77 -0.73
CA GLU A 170 -3.05 -8.96 -1.22
C GLU A 170 -4.04 -9.17 -0.07
N ASP A 171 -3.69 -9.97 0.94
CA ASP A 171 -4.53 -10.19 2.13
C ASP A 171 -4.76 -8.89 2.91
N ALA A 172 -3.70 -8.08 3.12
CA ALA A 172 -3.81 -6.81 3.81
C ALA A 172 -4.66 -5.80 3.00
N ILE A 173 -4.43 -5.70 1.69
CA ILE A 173 -5.24 -4.85 0.80
C ILE A 173 -6.70 -5.29 0.82
N MET A 174 -6.99 -6.60 0.76
CA MET A 174 -8.35 -7.12 0.78
C MET A 174 -9.07 -6.73 2.09
N ARG A 175 -8.44 -6.98 3.25
CA ARG A 175 -9.01 -6.63 4.56
C ARG A 175 -9.31 -5.14 4.68
N LEU A 176 -8.32 -4.31 4.33
CA LEU A 176 -8.49 -2.86 4.34
C LEU A 176 -9.59 -2.44 3.38
N ALA A 177 -9.57 -2.92 2.14
CA ALA A 177 -10.53 -2.47 1.14
C ALA A 177 -12.00 -2.81 1.48
N GLN A 178 -12.22 -3.84 2.29
CA GLN A 178 -13.56 -4.25 2.74
C GLN A 178 -14.07 -3.46 3.96
N MET A 179 -13.19 -3.11 4.89
CA MET A 179 -13.61 -2.62 6.23
C MET A 179 -13.07 -1.22 6.56
N ALA A 180 -12.03 -0.74 5.90
CA ALA A 180 -11.33 0.50 6.27
C ALA A 180 -12.17 1.77 6.13
N ARG A 181 -13.20 1.76 5.26
CA ARG A 181 -14.04 2.93 4.97
C ARG A 181 -14.63 3.56 6.24
N ALA A 182 -15.25 2.75 7.10
CA ALA A 182 -15.88 3.27 8.31
C ALA A 182 -14.84 3.68 9.37
N ALA A 183 -13.67 3.02 9.37
CA ALA A 183 -12.52 3.37 10.19
C ALA A 183 -11.80 4.66 9.75
N GLY A 184 -12.18 5.25 8.61
CA GLY A 184 -11.53 6.45 8.07
C GLY A 184 -10.12 6.19 7.53
N ILE A 185 -9.87 4.98 7.05
CA ILE A 185 -8.61 4.57 6.43
C ILE A 185 -8.86 4.40 4.92
N HIS A 186 -7.99 4.99 4.10
CA HIS A 186 -8.14 5.05 2.66
C HIS A 186 -6.86 4.60 1.97
N LEU A 187 -7.00 3.83 0.89
CA LEU A 187 -5.86 3.31 0.12
C LEU A 187 -5.79 4.01 -1.23
N ILE A 188 -4.59 4.42 -1.62
CA ILE A 188 -4.23 4.81 -2.97
C ILE A 188 -3.14 3.87 -3.42
N ILE A 189 -3.49 2.98 -4.34
CA ILE A 189 -2.58 1.97 -4.86
C ILE A 189 -2.24 2.34 -6.28
N ALA A 190 -0.95 2.50 -6.56
CA ALA A 190 -0.46 2.85 -7.86
C ALA A 190 0.43 1.75 -8.45
N THR A 191 0.46 1.67 -9.78
CA THR A 191 1.34 0.73 -10.49
C THR A 191 1.63 1.23 -11.90
N GLN A 192 2.86 0.98 -12.38
CA GLN A 192 3.22 1.18 -13.78
C GLN A 192 3.06 -0.07 -14.63
N ARG A 193 2.78 -1.21 -13.98
CA ARG A 193 2.63 -2.53 -14.59
C ARG A 193 1.16 -2.96 -14.50
N PRO A 194 0.31 -2.57 -15.46
CA PRO A 194 -1.12 -2.87 -15.46
C PRO A 194 -1.41 -4.30 -15.96
N SER A 195 -0.77 -5.29 -15.35
CA SER A 195 -0.91 -6.71 -15.68
C SER A 195 -1.80 -7.44 -14.66
N VAL A 196 -2.34 -8.59 -15.05
CA VAL A 196 -3.34 -9.34 -14.25
C VAL A 196 -2.74 -9.94 -12.97
N ASP A 197 -1.45 -10.25 -12.99
CA ASP A 197 -0.65 -10.71 -11.85
C ASP A 197 -0.40 -9.61 -10.81
N VAL A 198 -0.41 -8.33 -11.22
CA VAL A 198 -0.28 -7.20 -10.31
C VAL A 198 -1.66 -6.68 -9.86
N ILE A 199 -2.57 -6.50 -10.81
CA ILE A 199 -3.93 -6.02 -10.56
C ILE A 199 -4.88 -7.22 -10.59
N THR A 200 -4.83 -8.03 -9.53
CA THR A 200 -5.59 -9.27 -9.42
C THR A 200 -7.10 -9.00 -9.37
N GLY A 201 -7.90 -10.04 -9.62
CA GLY A 201 -9.36 -9.95 -9.50
C GLY A 201 -9.83 -9.52 -8.11
N VAL A 202 -9.11 -9.93 -7.05
CA VAL A 202 -9.42 -9.55 -5.66
C VAL A 202 -9.20 -8.06 -5.45
N ILE A 203 -8.08 -7.51 -5.93
CA ILE A 203 -7.79 -6.08 -5.84
C ILE A 203 -8.88 -5.28 -6.59
N LYS A 204 -9.22 -5.68 -7.82
CA LYS A 204 -10.26 -4.99 -8.61
C LYS A 204 -11.63 -5.04 -7.98
N ALA A 205 -11.99 -6.16 -7.36
CA ALA A 205 -13.29 -6.36 -6.73
C ALA A 205 -13.48 -5.45 -5.50
N ASN A 206 -12.40 -5.16 -4.77
CA ASN A 206 -12.47 -4.36 -3.55
C ASN A 206 -12.08 -2.88 -3.76
N ILE A 207 -11.46 -2.52 -4.89
CA ILE A 207 -11.09 -1.14 -5.24
C ILE A 207 -11.83 -0.70 -6.53
N PRO A 208 -13.08 -0.20 -6.39
CA PRO A 208 -13.93 0.12 -7.53
C PRO A 208 -13.63 1.49 -8.17
N SER A 209 -13.00 2.41 -7.44
CA SER A 209 -12.63 3.73 -8.00
C SER A 209 -11.26 3.64 -8.66
N ARG A 210 -11.13 4.09 -9.91
CA ARG A 210 -9.92 3.89 -10.71
C ARG A 210 -9.55 5.11 -11.53
N ILE A 211 -8.25 5.32 -11.70
CA ILE A 211 -7.65 6.26 -12.64
C ILE A 211 -6.73 5.46 -13.56
N ALA A 212 -6.99 5.52 -14.86
CA ALA A 212 -6.11 4.98 -15.88
C ALA A 212 -5.48 6.12 -16.67
N PHE A 213 -4.16 6.23 -16.61
CA PHE A 213 -3.38 7.03 -17.53
C PHE A 213 -3.10 6.25 -18.83
N ALA A 214 -2.42 6.89 -19.78
CA ALA A 214 -2.03 6.26 -21.04
C ALA A 214 -1.29 4.92 -20.81
N VAL A 215 -1.72 3.90 -21.55
CA VAL A 215 -1.15 2.55 -21.56
C VAL A 215 -0.86 2.10 -22.99
N SER A 216 -0.01 1.08 -23.13
CA SER A 216 0.47 0.63 -24.45
C SER A 216 -0.55 -0.18 -25.23
N SER A 217 -1.54 -0.79 -24.57
CA SER A 217 -2.45 -1.73 -25.19
C SER A 217 -3.87 -1.69 -24.62
N GLN A 218 -4.84 -2.15 -25.41
CA GLN A 218 -6.22 -2.31 -24.95
C GLN A 218 -6.34 -3.38 -23.85
N THR A 219 -5.46 -4.39 -23.85
CA THR A 219 -5.41 -5.40 -22.79
C THR A 219 -5.05 -4.77 -21.44
N ASP A 220 -4.06 -3.87 -21.41
CA ASP A 220 -3.69 -3.13 -20.21
C ASP A 220 -4.83 -2.22 -19.74
N SER A 221 -5.50 -1.53 -20.69
CA SER A 221 -6.69 -0.72 -20.37
C SER A 221 -7.77 -1.57 -19.70
N ARG A 222 -8.04 -2.78 -20.22
CA ARG A 222 -9.03 -3.70 -19.64
C ARG A 222 -8.62 -4.21 -18.27
N THR A 223 -7.33 -4.41 -18.02
CA THR A 223 -6.85 -4.77 -16.69
C THR A 223 -7.23 -3.69 -15.67
N ILE A 224 -7.10 -2.41 -16.03
CA ILE A 224 -7.39 -1.29 -15.12
C ILE A 224 -8.89 -0.99 -15.05
N LEU A 225 -9.54 -0.76 -16.19
CA LEU A 225 -10.89 -0.18 -16.27
C LEU A 225 -12.01 -1.21 -16.49
N ASP A 226 -11.68 -2.49 -16.65
CA ASP A 226 -12.58 -3.53 -17.16
C ASP A 226 -13.15 -3.19 -18.57
N GLY A 227 -12.46 -2.28 -19.28
CA GLY A 227 -12.85 -1.77 -20.59
C GLY A 227 -11.68 -1.13 -21.35
N GLY A 228 -11.89 -0.85 -22.64
CA GLY A 228 -10.93 -0.10 -23.46
C GLY A 228 -11.06 1.41 -23.29
N GLY A 229 -10.05 2.15 -23.71
CA GLY A 229 -10.06 3.62 -23.79
C GLY A 229 -8.74 4.25 -23.33
N ALA A 230 -8.04 3.63 -22.36
CA ALA A 230 -6.81 4.18 -21.83
C ALA A 230 -5.65 4.09 -22.85
N GLU A 231 -5.69 3.13 -23.77
CA GLU A 231 -4.72 3.01 -24.87
C GLU A 231 -4.80 4.15 -25.91
N LYS A 232 -5.84 4.99 -25.83
CA LYS A 232 -6.09 6.12 -26.73
C LYS A 232 -5.77 7.47 -26.09
N LEU A 233 -5.30 7.47 -24.85
CA LEU A 233 -4.92 8.69 -24.14
C LEU A 233 -3.61 9.25 -24.69
N LEU A 234 -3.44 10.56 -24.57
CA LEU A 234 -2.32 11.30 -25.14
C LEU A 234 -1.05 11.26 -24.26
N GLY A 235 -1.16 10.71 -23.05
CA GLY A 235 -0.12 10.79 -22.01
C GLY A 235 -0.05 12.17 -21.37
N ARG A 236 1.06 12.47 -20.68
CA ARG A 236 1.33 13.78 -20.04
C ARG A 236 0.16 14.28 -19.17
N GLY A 237 -0.43 13.40 -18.37
CA GLY A 237 -1.52 13.72 -17.45
C GLY A 237 -2.93 13.46 -18.00
N ASP A 238 -3.10 13.13 -19.28
CA ASP A 238 -4.40 12.70 -19.82
C ASP A 238 -4.80 11.34 -19.23
N MET A 239 -5.99 11.29 -18.63
CA MET A 239 -6.47 10.12 -17.88
C MET A 239 -7.97 9.87 -18.03
N LEU A 240 -8.36 8.62 -17.76
CA LEU A 240 -9.74 8.19 -17.55
C LEU A 240 -9.96 7.95 -16.06
N PHE A 241 -10.90 8.67 -15.47
CA PHE A 241 -11.30 8.54 -14.08
C PHE A 241 -12.68 7.90 -13.96
N ILE A 242 -12.78 6.81 -13.21
CA ILE A 242 -14.04 6.14 -12.90
C ILE A 242 -14.24 6.14 -11.38
N PRO A 243 -15.11 7.00 -10.84
CA PRO A 243 -15.45 6.94 -9.42
C PRO A 243 -16.37 5.75 -9.15
N ILE A 244 -16.39 5.28 -7.90
CA ILE A 244 -17.32 4.23 -7.46
C ILE A 244 -18.77 4.56 -7.86
N GLY A 245 -19.46 3.58 -8.45
CA GLY A 245 -20.86 3.71 -8.88
C GLY A 245 -21.07 4.38 -10.24
N ALA A 246 -20.02 4.91 -10.88
CA ALA A 246 -20.13 5.42 -12.24
C ALA A 246 -20.17 4.28 -13.27
N SER A 247 -21.01 4.43 -14.29
CA SER A 247 -21.14 3.46 -15.39
C SER A 247 -20.14 3.69 -16.54
N LYS A 248 -19.54 4.89 -16.61
CA LYS A 248 -18.59 5.28 -17.64
C LYS A 248 -17.46 6.12 -17.04
N PRO A 249 -16.23 6.01 -17.57
CA PRO A 249 -15.14 6.88 -17.15
C PRO A 249 -15.35 8.31 -17.67
N VAL A 250 -14.88 9.27 -16.89
CA VAL A 250 -14.75 10.68 -17.27
C VAL A 250 -13.32 10.91 -17.73
N ARG A 251 -13.13 11.54 -18.88
CA ARG A 251 -11.80 11.93 -19.35
C ARG A 251 -11.38 13.23 -18.67
N VAL A 252 -10.18 13.23 -18.09
CA VAL A 252 -9.64 14.34 -17.30
C VAL A 252 -8.22 14.61 -17.76
N GLN A 253 -7.88 15.87 -17.97
CA GLN A 253 -6.51 16.33 -18.09
C GLN A 253 -5.99 16.65 -16.68
N GLY A 254 -5.05 15.82 -16.21
CA GLY A 254 -4.44 15.95 -14.89
C GLY A 254 -3.81 17.32 -14.66
N ALA A 255 -3.97 17.84 -13.45
CA ALA A 255 -3.28 19.05 -13.05
C ALA A 255 -1.77 18.81 -13.06
N PHE A 256 -1.02 19.69 -13.73
CA PHE A 256 0.43 19.65 -13.68
C PHE A 256 0.94 20.31 -12.40
N LEU A 257 1.92 19.66 -11.78
CA LEU A 257 2.64 20.14 -10.62
C LEU A 257 4.11 19.81 -10.86
N SER A 258 4.97 20.83 -10.82
CA SER A 258 6.42 20.66 -10.95
C SER A 258 7.04 20.17 -9.65
N ASP A 259 8.20 19.53 -9.73
CA ASP A 259 8.94 19.05 -8.56
C ASP A 259 9.31 20.21 -7.62
N ASP A 260 9.75 21.35 -8.17
CA ASP A 260 10.00 22.57 -7.39
C ASP A 260 8.76 23.07 -6.63
N GLU A 261 7.55 22.89 -7.19
CA GLU A 261 6.31 23.24 -6.48
C GLU A 261 6.02 22.27 -5.35
N VAL A 262 6.27 20.97 -5.54
CA VAL A 262 6.14 19.94 -4.50
C VAL A 262 7.09 20.26 -3.36
N GLU A 263 8.37 20.49 -3.64
CA GLU A 263 9.40 20.79 -2.65
C GLU A 263 9.03 22.02 -1.82
N ARG A 264 8.61 23.12 -2.47
CA ARG A 264 8.18 24.33 -1.76
C ARG A 264 7.01 24.09 -0.82
N VAL A 265 6.03 23.28 -1.23
CA VAL A 265 4.90 22.92 -0.36
C VAL A 265 5.39 22.08 0.82
N VAL A 266 6.23 21.08 0.56
CA VAL A 266 6.78 20.21 1.60
C VAL A 266 7.60 21.00 2.62
N GLU A 267 8.55 21.82 2.18
CA GLU A 267 9.36 22.67 3.04
C GLU A 267 8.51 23.60 3.90
N TYR A 268 7.49 24.21 3.30
CA TYR A 268 6.55 25.06 4.03
C TYR A 268 5.82 24.29 5.13
N VAL A 269 5.31 23.10 4.84
CA VAL A 269 4.60 22.26 5.82
C VAL A 269 5.54 21.76 6.92
N ILE A 270 6.77 21.36 6.58
CA ILE A 270 7.81 20.98 7.56
C ILE A 270 8.16 22.15 8.48
N GLY A 271 8.25 23.36 7.92
CA GLY A 271 8.53 24.59 8.68
C GLY A 271 7.46 24.93 9.72
N GLN A 272 6.22 24.43 9.55
CA GLN A 272 5.13 24.66 10.51
C GLN A 272 5.20 23.75 11.74
N GLN A 273 5.59 22.48 11.56
CA GLN A 273 5.65 21.50 12.64
C GLN A 273 6.61 20.36 12.29
N LYS A 274 7.42 19.93 13.26
CA LYS A 274 8.27 18.74 13.10
C LYS A 274 7.43 17.46 13.06
N ALA A 275 7.86 16.49 12.23
CA ALA A 275 7.29 15.17 12.24
C ALA A 275 7.42 14.48 13.59
N GLN A 276 6.32 13.85 14.02
CA GLN A 276 6.25 12.95 15.15
C GLN A 276 5.77 11.61 14.62
N TYR A 277 6.72 10.70 14.41
CA TYR A 277 6.42 9.35 13.93
C TYR A 277 5.84 8.50 15.06
N GLN A 278 4.91 7.62 14.70
CA GLN A 278 4.29 6.67 15.60
C GLN A 278 5.14 5.40 15.62
N GLU A 279 5.91 5.18 16.69
CA GLU A 279 6.86 4.07 16.80
C GLU A 279 6.20 2.70 16.63
N ASP A 280 4.97 2.54 17.12
CA ASP A 280 4.16 1.33 17.00
C ASP A 280 3.73 1.02 15.56
N MET A 281 3.66 2.05 14.70
CA MET A 281 3.35 1.94 13.28
C MET A 281 4.60 1.72 12.41
N ILE A 282 5.80 1.97 12.94
CA ILE A 282 7.06 1.75 12.21
C ILE A 282 7.24 0.24 12.02
N PRO A 283 7.36 -0.24 10.77
CA PRO A 283 7.73 -1.63 10.50
C PRO A 283 9.07 -1.93 11.17
N GLN A 284 9.11 -2.99 11.96
CA GLN A 284 10.35 -3.44 12.57
C GLN A 284 11.18 -4.17 11.52
N ASP A 285 12.50 -4.16 11.68
CA ASP A 285 13.31 -5.13 10.97
C ASP A 285 12.79 -6.50 11.36
N VAL A 286 12.34 -7.28 10.37
CA VAL A 286 12.11 -8.70 10.59
C VAL A 286 13.49 -9.22 10.99
N PRO A 287 13.72 -9.71 12.22
CA PRO A 287 14.81 -10.65 12.36
C PRO A 287 14.48 -11.74 11.33
N ASP A 288 15.41 -12.10 10.45
CA ASP A 288 15.29 -13.37 9.73
C ASP A 288 15.04 -14.40 10.83
N THR A 289 13.77 -14.75 11.01
CA THR A 289 13.36 -15.56 12.14
C THR A 289 13.70 -16.94 11.63
N LYS A 290 14.99 -17.29 11.74
CA LYS A 290 15.46 -18.66 11.64
C LYS A 290 14.56 -19.38 12.61
N GLN A 291 13.57 -20.11 12.09
CA GLN A 291 12.69 -20.89 12.94
C GLN A 291 13.62 -21.89 13.61
N GLU A 292 13.69 -21.88 14.95
CA GLU A 292 14.25 -23.01 15.67
C GLU A 292 13.39 -24.21 15.32
N VAL A 293 13.90 -25.02 14.39
CA VAL A 293 13.27 -26.26 14.00
C VAL A 293 13.59 -27.23 15.12
N GLU A 294 12.62 -27.49 16.00
CA GLU A 294 12.71 -28.57 16.99
C GLU A 294 12.56 -29.94 16.30
N ASP A 295 13.52 -30.27 15.43
CA ASP A 295 13.68 -31.61 14.87
C ASP A 295 15.15 -32.02 14.97
N GLU A 296 15.40 -33.09 15.71
CA GLU A 296 16.75 -33.64 15.96
C GLU A 296 17.54 -33.91 14.66
N LEU A 297 16.85 -34.15 13.54
CA LEU A 297 17.46 -34.46 12.26
C LEU A 297 17.71 -33.21 11.40
N TYR A 298 17.31 -32.02 11.84
CA TYR A 298 17.34 -30.82 11.01
C TYR A 298 18.76 -30.45 10.58
N ASP A 299 19.71 -30.38 11.52
CA ASP A 299 21.08 -30.01 11.20
C ASP A 299 21.79 -31.05 10.32
N GLU A 300 21.57 -32.33 10.59
CA GLU A 300 22.09 -33.41 9.74
C GLU A 300 21.49 -33.38 8.33
N ALA A 301 20.20 -33.08 8.22
CA ALA A 301 19.51 -32.98 6.95
C ALA A 301 19.97 -31.76 6.14
N VAL A 302 20.23 -30.63 6.80
CA VAL A 302 20.84 -29.45 6.16
C VAL A 302 22.22 -29.81 5.63
N GLN A 303 23.07 -30.44 6.44
CA GLN A 303 24.41 -30.83 6.03
C GLN A 303 24.39 -31.73 4.79
N LEU A 304 23.49 -32.72 4.76
CA LEU A 304 23.31 -33.60 3.61
C LEU A 304 22.89 -32.84 2.35
N VAL A 305 21.95 -31.91 2.48
CA VAL A 305 21.43 -31.12 1.35
C VAL A 305 22.52 -30.22 0.78
N VAL A 306 23.32 -29.59 1.63
CA VAL A 306 24.47 -28.77 1.22
C VAL A 306 25.54 -29.63 0.54
N GLU A 307 25.85 -30.81 1.07
CA GLU A 307 26.81 -31.74 0.46
C GLU A 307 26.34 -32.23 -0.92
N MET A 308 25.05 -32.54 -1.06
CA MET A 308 24.49 -33.08 -2.30
C MET A 308 24.08 -32.01 -3.32
N GLN A 309 24.07 -30.73 -2.91
CA GLN A 309 23.62 -29.59 -3.73
C GLN A 309 22.23 -29.80 -4.38
N THR A 310 21.38 -30.60 -3.73
CA THR A 310 20.03 -30.89 -4.18
C THR A 310 19.14 -31.27 -3.00
N ALA A 311 17.89 -30.80 -2.98
CA ALA A 311 16.95 -31.08 -1.90
C ALA A 311 15.65 -31.71 -2.42
N SER A 312 15.30 -32.92 -1.96
CA SER A 312 14.02 -33.54 -2.27
C SER A 312 13.47 -34.38 -1.12
N VAL A 313 12.14 -34.40 -0.98
CA VAL A 313 11.47 -35.10 0.14
C VAL A 313 11.83 -36.58 0.14
N SER A 314 11.83 -37.20 -1.05
CA SER A 314 12.17 -38.61 -1.25
C SER A 314 13.62 -38.94 -0.87
N MET A 315 14.56 -38.01 -1.06
CA MET A 315 15.95 -38.16 -0.62
C MET A 315 16.06 -38.21 0.90
N LEU A 316 15.43 -37.26 1.59
CA LEU A 316 15.42 -37.24 3.07
C LEU A 316 14.72 -38.46 3.66
N GLN A 317 13.61 -38.92 3.07
CA GLN A 317 12.93 -40.15 3.50
C GLN A 317 13.84 -41.38 3.46
N ARG A 318 14.62 -41.53 2.38
CA ARG A 318 15.52 -42.69 2.20
C ARG A 318 16.73 -42.61 3.13
N ARG A 319 17.34 -41.43 3.26
CA ARG A 319 18.57 -41.26 4.04
C ARG A 319 18.33 -41.33 5.54
N PHE A 320 17.29 -40.64 6.02
CA PHE A 320 16.97 -40.53 7.45
C PHE A 320 15.90 -41.52 7.92
N ARG A 321 15.34 -42.34 7.01
CA ARG A 321 14.29 -43.33 7.30
C ARG A 321 13.06 -42.71 7.99
N VAL A 322 12.68 -41.50 7.56
CA VAL A 322 11.53 -40.76 8.08
C VAL A 322 10.32 -40.85 7.14
N GLY A 323 9.12 -40.66 7.71
CA GLY A 323 7.89 -40.57 6.92
C GLY A 323 7.83 -39.30 6.04
N TYR A 324 6.98 -39.33 5.01
CA TYR A 324 6.83 -38.24 4.05
C TYR A 324 6.57 -36.89 4.72
N THR A 325 5.65 -36.85 5.68
CA THR A 325 5.27 -35.61 6.39
C THR A 325 6.43 -34.98 7.14
N ARG A 326 7.30 -35.78 7.77
CA ARG A 326 8.47 -35.26 8.50
C ARG A 326 9.54 -34.77 7.53
N ALA A 327 9.80 -35.53 6.46
CA ALA A 327 10.72 -35.10 5.40
C ALA A 327 10.26 -33.82 4.68
N ALA A 328 8.95 -33.67 4.43
CA ALA A 328 8.39 -32.45 3.86
C ALA A 328 8.60 -31.25 4.78
N ARG A 329 8.26 -31.39 6.08
CA ARG A 329 8.50 -30.34 7.08
C ARG A 329 9.97 -29.94 7.17
N LEU A 330 10.91 -30.89 7.10
CA LEU A 330 12.34 -30.57 7.12
C LEU A 330 12.75 -29.71 5.93
N ILE A 331 12.23 -30.00 4.72
CA ILE A 331 12.52 -29.21 3.52
C ILE A 331 11.85 -27.84 3.56
N ASP A 332 10.59 -27.78 4.00
CA ASP A 332 9.87 -26.51 4.13
C ASP A 332 10.57 -25.62 5.18
N ALA A 333 11.07 -26.21 6.27
CA ALA A 333 11.84 -25.48 7.26
C ALA A 333 13.22 -25.04 6.73
N MET A 334 13.85 -25.82 5.86
CA MET A 334 15.08 -25.41 5.16
C MET A 334 14.83 -24.23 4.20
N GLU A 335 13.67 -24.19 3.54
CA GLU A 335 13.26 -23.05 2.70
C GLU A 335 13.06 -21.79 3.55
N MET A 336 12.32 -21.92 4.66
CA MET A 336 12.09 -20.81 5.59
C MET A 336 13.39 -20.27 6.20
N ASN A 337 14.38 -21.16 6.40
CA ASN A 337 15.71 -20.81 6.93
C ASN A 337 16.73 -20.44 5.84
N GLY A 338 16.30 -20.30 4.57
CA GLY A 338 17.15 -19.84 3.47
C GLY A 338 18.22 -20.84 3.01
N VAL A 339 18.10 -22.12 3.36
CA VAL A 339 19.02 -23.19 2.94
C VAL A 339 18.69 -23.68 1.53
N VAL A 340 17.41 -23.72 1.16
CA VAL A 340 16.93 -24.17 -0.16
C VAL A 340 15.95 -23.17 -0.77
N GLY A 341 15.88 -23.15 -2.09
CA GLY A 341 14.95 -22.31 -2.86
C GLY A 341 13.49 -22.75 -2.75
N PRO A 342 12.57 -22.01 -3.38
CA PRO A 342 11.14 -22.28 -3.31
C PRO A 342 10.74 -23.60 -3.97
N TYR A 343 9.51 -24.04 -3.70
CA TYR A 343 8.98 -25.28 -4.27
C TYR A 343 8.87 -25.24 -5.80
N GLU A 344 9.64 -26.11 -6.49
CA GLU A 344 9.62 -26.27 -7.96
C GLU A 344 8.84 -27.52 -8.44
N GLY A 345 7.68 -27.81 -7.84
CA GLY A 345 6.84 -28.91 -8.31
C GLY A 345 7.47 -30.30 -8.10
N SER A 346 7.73 -31.03 -9.18
CA SER A 346 8.32 -32.38 -9.14
C SER A 346 9.85 -32.40 -9.14
N LYS A 347 10.50 -31.24 -9.31
CA LYS A 347 11.96 -31.14 -9.31
C LYS A 347 12.52 -31.00 -7.89
N PRO A 348 13.74 -31.49 -7.63
CA PRO A 348 14.47 -31.14 -6.42
C PRO A 348 14.67 -29.63 -6.33
N ARG A 349 14.58 -29.07 -5.12
CA ARG A 349 14.82 -27.65 -4.86
C ARG A 349 16.30 -27.32 -4.98
N GLU A 350 16.60 -26.13 -5.49
CA GLU A 350 17.96 -25.57 -5.53
C GLU A 350 18.47 -25.30 -4.11
N VAL A 351 19.76 -25.51 -3.87
CA VAL A 351 20.40 -25.23 -2.58
C VAL A 351 21.04 -23.85 -2.66
N LEU A 352 20.72 -22.98 -1.71
CA LEU A 352 21.11 -21.56 -1.76
C LEU A 352 22.41 -21.25 -1.00
N ILE A 353 22.92 -22.20 -0.22
CA ILE A 353 24.14 -22.05 0.58
C ILE A 353 25.21 -23.04 0.15
N ASN A 354 26.48 -22.62 0.21
CA ASN A 354 27.63 -23.44 -0.21
C ASN A 354 28.33 -24.11 0.97
N ASP A 355 28.18 -23.58 2.18
CA ASP A 355 28.76 -24.14 3.41
C ASP A 355 27.77 -24.03 4.57
N VAL A 356 27.76 -25.04 5.45
CA VAL A 356 26.93 -25.07 6.67
C VAL A 356 27.35 -23.96 7.64
N GLN A 357 28.59 -23.46 7.56
CA GLN A 357 29.07 -22.34 8.38
C GLN A 357 28.44 -20.98 8.01
N GLU A 358 27.91 -20.82 6.79
CA GLU A 358 27.16 -19.61 6.38
C GLU A 358 25.85 -19.47 7.17
N LYS A 359 25.36 -20.55 7.79
CA LYS A 359 24.15 -20.56 8.65
C LYS A 359 24.33 -19.77 9.95
N SER A 360 25.56 -19.51 10.40
CA SER A 360 25.85 -18.88 11.70
C SER A 360 26.18 -17.39 11.63
N SER A 361 26.19 -16.81 10.43
CA SER A 361 26.47 -15.38 10.21
C SER A 361 25.19 -14.55 10.11
#